data_AF-A0A0M2S2Q2-F1
#
_entry.id   AF-A0A0M2S2Q2-F1
#
_cell.length_a   1.000
_cell.length_b   1.000
_cell.length_c   1.000
_cell.angle_alpha   90.00
_cell.angle_beta   90.00
_cell.angle_gamma   90.00
#
_symmetry.space_group_name_H-M   'P 1'
#
loop_
_entity.id
_entity.type
_entity.pdbx_description
1 polymer ?
#
loop_
_entity_poly.entity_id
_entity_poly.type
_entity_poly.pdbx_seq_one_letter_code
_entity_poly.pdbx_strand_id
1 'polypeptide(L)'
;MGDLAWRHFPEAREQIADLVCTELQRAIDADRTPQPVDQFEYAVHAVGPLVRELGLVDLDRDLVRRFGLFCRDLLGYTGPDAYDVSYVLGMYVLDGLDGAPVVRAIRQVDPGLIDLVRARYPGMWVEE
;
A
#
# COMPACT_ATOMS: atom_id res chain seq x y z
N MET A 1 8.37 0.50 -1.01
CA MET A 1 6.94 0.45 -1.38
C MET A 1 6.73 0.50 -2.88
N GLY A 2 7.34 1.45 -3.60
CA GLY A 2 7.17 1.61 -5.06
C GLY A 2 7.36 0.33 -5.88
N ASP A 3 8.45 -0.42 -5.67
CA ASP A 3 8.70 -1.68 -6.39
C ASP A 3 7.62 -2.75 -6.16
N LEU A 4 7.15 -2.87 -4.92
CA LEU A 4 6.10 -3.83 -4.56
C LEU A 4 4.75 -3.39 -5.13
N ALA A 5 4.47 -2.08 -5.13
CA ALA A 5 3.29 -1.53 -5.77
C ALA A 5 3.32 -1.78 -7.30
N TRP A 6 4.46 -1.55 -7.95
CA TRP A 6 4.66 -1.83 -9.38
C TRP A 6 4.44 -3.30 -9.74
N ARG A 7 4.89 -4.21 -8.87
CA ARG A 7 4.74 -5.66 -9.05
C ARG A 7 3.30 -6.11 -8.89
N HIS A 8 2.63 -5.67 -7.82
CA HIS A 8 1.31 -6.18 -7.42
C HIS A 8 0.14 -5.41 -8.05
N PHE A 9 0.35 -4.17 -8.46
CA PHE A 9 -0.69 -3.30 -9.03
C PHE A 9 -0.27 -2.78 -10.41
N PRO A 10 -0.53 -3.53 -11.50
CA PRO A 10 -0.31 -3.04 -12.86
C PRO A 10 -1.01 -1.70 -13.14
N GLU A 11 -2.16 -1.46 -12.52
CA GLU A 11 -2.95 -0.23 -12.62
C GLU A 11 -2.22 0.99 -12.04
N ALA A 12 -1.31 0.78 -11.09
CA ALA A 12 -0.54 1.85 -10.47
C ALA A 12 0.70 2.26 -11.29
N ARG A 13 1.08 1.50 -12.32
CA ARG A 13 2.39 1.67 -12.98
C ARG A 13 2.55 3.01 -13.67
N GLU A 14 1.52 3.48 -14.35
CA GLU A 14 1.53 4.79 -15.00
C GLU A 14 1.71 5.90 -13.96
N GLN A 15 0.93 5.83 -12.87
CA GLN A 15 1.04 6.78 -11.76
C GLN A 15 2.43 6.73 -11.08
N ILE A 16 3.01 5.55 -10.90
CA ILE A 16 4.37 5.38 -10.38
C ILE A 16 5.40 6.00 -11.33
N ALA A 17 5.25 5.80 -12.64
CA ALA A 17 6.13 6.40 -13.63
C ALA A 17 6.05 7.93 -13.58
N ASP A 18 4.85 8.49 -13.46
CA ASP A 18 4.65 9.94 -13.34
C ASP A 18 5.31 10.52 -12.09
N LEU A 19 5.21 9.84 -10.95
CA LEU A 19 5.89 10.25 -9.71
C LEU A 19 7.41 10.30 -9.91
N VAL A 20 7.98 9.26 -10.53
CA VAL A 20 9.43 9.17 -10.80
C VAL A 20 9.86 10.25 -11.79
N CYS A 21 9.12 10.44 -12.89
CA CYS A 21 9.37 11.49 -13.87
C CYS A 21 9.30 12.88 -13.24
N THR A 22 8.33 13.10 -12.36
CA THR A 22 8.17 14.38 -11.64
C THR A 22 9.36 14.66 -10.73
N GLU A 23 9.83 13.68 -9.97
CA GLU A 23 11.02 13.84 -9.11
C GLU A 23 12.30 14.05 -9.94
N LEU A 24 12.44 13.35 -11.07
CA LEU A 24 13.54 13.57 -12.00
C LEU A 24 13.54 15.00 -12.55
N GLN A 25 12.38 15.50 -13.00
CA GLN A 25 12.27 16.87 -13.51
C GLN A 25 12.59 17.89 -12.42
N ARG A 26 12.06 17.71 -11.19
CA ARG A 26 12.37 18.58 -10.04
C ARG A 26 13.85 18.59 -9.70
N ALA A 27 14.54 17.46 -9.84
CA ALA A 27 15.96 17.35 -9.59
C ALA A 27 16.78 18.10 -10.66
N ILE A 28 16.39 17.99 -11.93
CA ILE A 28 16.98 18.74 -13.04
C ILE A 28 16.79 20.24 -12.83
N ASP A 29 15.56 20.68 -12.54
CA ASP A 29 15.24 22.10 -12.36
C ASP A 29 16.01 22.74 -11.18
N ALA A 30 16.34 21.94 -10.17
CA ALA A 30 17.08 22.36 -8.99
C ALA A 30 18.60 22.07 -9.06
N ASP A 31 19.11 21.61 -10.21
CA ASP A 31 20.51 21.19 -10.42
C ASP A 31 21.05 20.28 -9.30
N ARG A 32 20.25 19.28 -8.91
CA ARG A 32 20.59 18.30 -7.88
C ARG A 32 20.50 16.88 -8.41
N THR A 33 21.14 15.96 -7.70
CA THR A 33 20.95 14.53 -7.95
C THR A 33 19.50 14.13 -7.58
N PRO A 34 18.81 13.37 -8.44
CA PRO A 34 17.47 12.88 -8.14
C PRO A 34 17.51 11.96 -6.91
N GLN A 35 16.49 12.09 -6.07
CA GLN A 35 16.31 11.23 -4.91
C GLN A 35 15.26 10.16 -5.23
N PRO A 36 15.26 9.02 -4.53
CA PRO A 36 14.13 8.10 -4.58
C PRO A 36 12.84 8.82 -4.19
N VAL A 37 11.76 8.52 -4.89
CA VAL A 37 10.41 8.97 -4.49
C VAL A 37 10.08 8.36 -3.13
N ASP A 38 9.53 9.19 -2.23
CA ASP A 38 9.22 8.79 -0.87
C ASP A 38 8.13 7.69 -0.82
N GLN A 39 8.20 6.84 0.20
CA GLN A 39 7.21 5.78 0.42
C GLN A 39 5.80 6.37 0.62
N PHE A 40 5.70 7.54 1.25
CA PHE A 40 4.44 8.29 1.37
C PHE A 40 3.80 8.57 0.01
N GLU A 41 4.58 9.07 -0.95
CA GLU A 41 4.09 9.42 -2.29
C GLU A 41 3.52 8.18 -3.00
N TYR A 42 4.21 7.04 -2.89
CA TYR A 42 3.70 5.77 -3.41
C TYR A 42 2.43 5.31 -2.70
N ALA A 43 2.37 5.42 -1.37
CA ALA A 43 1.18 5.04 -0.61
C ALA A 43 -0.04 5.86 -1.00
N VAL A 44 0.10 7.19 -1.04
CA VAL A 44 -1.03 8.10 -1.23
C VAL A 44 -1.47 8.17 -2.68
N HIS A 45 -0.52 8.21 -3.62
CA HIS A 45 -0.84 8.48 -5.02
C HIS A 45 -0.97 7.21 -5.86
N ALA A 46 -0.24 6.15 -5.54
CA ALA A 46 -0.25 4.93 -6.35
C ALA A 46 -1.09 3.79 -5.74
N VAL A 47 -0.99 3.56 -4.43
CA VAL A 47 -1.68 2.42 -3.77
C VAL A 47 -3.06 2.82 -3.24
N GLY A 48 -3.14 3.92 -2.50
CA GLY A 48 -4.36 4.41 -1.84
C GLY A 48 -5.60 4.45 -2.74
N PRO A 49 -5.52 5.01 -3.96
CA PRO A 49 -6.68 5.08 -4.87
C PRO A 49 -7.21 3.70 -5.27
N LEU A 50 -6.34 2.68 -5.32
CA LEU A 50 -6.74 1.33 -5.69
C LEU A 50 -7.40 0.58 -4.53
N VAL A 51 -6.98 0.86 -3.30
CA VAL A 51 -7.37 0.05 -2.14
C VAL A 51 -8.48 0.68 -1.30
N ARG A 52 -8.74 1.98 -1.45
CA ARG A 52 -9.73 2.73 -0.64
C ARG A 52 -11.17 2.20 -0.78
N GLU A 53 -11.50 1.60 -1.92
CA GLU A 53 -12.85 1.09 -2.19
C GLU A 53 -12.99 -0.43 -2.01
N LEU A 54 -11.97 -1.09 -1.44
CA LEU A 54 -11.97 -2.54 -1.24
C LEU A 54 -13.22 -3.01 -0.48
N GLY A 55 -14.05 -3.83 -1.12
CA GLY A 55 -15.25 -4.38 -0.48
C GLY A 55 -16.39 -3.37 -0.24
N LEU A 56 -16.25 -2.12 -0.70
CA LEU A 56 -17.31 -1.11 -0.71
C LEU A 56 -18.11 -1.13 -2.03
N VAL A 57 -17.49 -1.58 -3.11
CA VAL A 57 -18.09 -1.79 -4.44
C VAL A 57 -18.12 -3.29 -4.79
N ASP A 58 -18.48 -3.63 -6.03
CA ASP A 58 -18.40 -5.00 -6.53
C ASP A 58 -17.05 -5.62 -6.19
N LEU A 59 -17.09 -6.77 -5.52
CA LEU A 59 -15.91 -7.41 -4.95
C LEU A 59 -14.96 -7.90 -6.06
N ASP A 60 -13.92 -7.12 -6.33
CA ASP A 60 -12.77 -7.57 -7.11
C ASP A 60 -11.85 -8.44 -6.23
N ARG A 61 -12.06 -9.75 -6.31
CA ARG A 61 -11.28 -10.74 -5.56
C ARG A 61 -9.80 -10.76 -5.96
N ASP A 62 -9.48 -10.43 -7.20
CA ASP A 62 -8.10 -10.45 -7.68
C ASP A 62 -7.35 -9.22 -7.17
N LEU A 63 -8.00 -8.06 -7.11
CA LEU A 63 -7.46 -6.88 -6.44
C LEU A 63 -7.25 -7.15 -4.94
N VAL A 64 -8.23 -7.72 -4.24
CA VAL A 64 -8.08 -8.08 -2.81
C VAL A 64 -6.93 -9.06 -2.61
N ARG A 65 -6.76 -10.06 -3.50
CA ARG A 65 -5.65 -11.02 -3.41
C ARG A 65 -4.29 -10.34 -3.60
N ARG A 66 -4.16 -9.48 -4.61
CA ARG A 66 -2.92 -8.72 -4.87
C ARG A 66 -2.61 -7.76 -3.72
N PHE A 67 -3.63 -7.13 -3.15
CA PHE A 67 -3.50 -6.32 -1.96
C PHE A 67 -3.00 -7.12 -0.75
N GLY A 68 -3.52 -8.33 -0.53
CA GLY A 68 -3.05 -9.19 0.55
C GLY A 68 -1.59 -9.61 0.38
N LEU A 69 -1.18 -9.99 -0.84
CA LEU A 69 0.22 -10.29 -1.15
C LEU A 69 1.13 -9.07 -0.96
N PHE A 70 0.70 -7.91 -1.43
CA PHE A 70 1.40 -6.63 -1.22
C PHE A 70 1.61 -6.34 0.26
N CYS A 71 0.58 -6.49 1.09
CA CYS A 71 0.68 -6.28 2.53
C CYS A 71 1.64 -7.28 3.19
N ARG A 72 1.57 -8.56 2.82
CA ARG A 72 2.47 -9.60 3.37
C ARG A 72 3.93 -9.33 3.04
N ASP A 73 4.22 -8.96 1.79
CA ASP A 73 5.57 -8.63 1.35
C ASP A 73 6.12 -7.43 2.12
N LEU A 74 5.30 -6.39 2.35
CA LEU A 74 5.71 -5.22 3.15
C LEU A 74 5.86 -5.54 4.64
N LEU A 75 4.97 -6.36 5.22
CA LEU A 75 5.06 -6.78 6.61
C LEU A 75 6.28 -7.69 6.87
N GLY A 76 6.71 -8.45 5.86
CA GLY A 76 7.91 -9.28 5.89
C GLY A 76 9.19 -8.56 5.48
N TYR A 77 9.12 -7.28 5.09
CA TYR A 77 10.27 -6.53 4.62
C TYR A 77 11.24 -6.20 5.77
N THR A 78 12.54 -6.45 5.53
CA THR A 78 13.62 -6.32 6.54
C THR A 78 14.76 -5.43 6.07
N GLY A 79 14.53 -4.57 5.07
CA GLY A 79 15.54 -3.66 4.55
C GLY A 79 15.81 -2.45 5.46
N PRO A 80 16.73 -1.55 5.05
CA PRO A 80 17.21 -0.46 5.89
C PRO A 80 16.14 0.57 6.26
N ASP A 81 15.10 0.73 5.43
CA ASP A 81 13.95 1.62 5.62
C ASP A 81 12.70 0.87 6.15
N ALA A 82 12.88 -0.31 6.75
CA ALA A 82 11.75 -1.15 7.19
C ALA A 82 10.81 -0.45 8.19
N TYR A 83 11.34 0.42 9.04
CA TYR A 83 10.50 1.23 9.94
C TYR A 83 9.59 2.18 9.16
N ASP A 84 10.16 2.96 8.23
CA ASP A 84 9.41 3.94 7.44
C ASP A 84 8.38 3.24 6.55
N VAL A 85 8.75 2.12 5.93
CA VAL A 85 7.83 1.30 5.15
C VAL A 85 6.66 0.78 5.99
N SER A 86 6.94 0.27 7.20
CA SER A 86 5.90 -0.21 8.11
C SER A 86 5.01 0.93 8.61
N TYR A 87 5.60 2.08 8.93
CA TYR A 87 4.88 3.27 9.36
C TYR A 87 3.92 3.74 8.27
N VAL A 88 4.42 3.89 7.04
CA VAL A 88 3.63 4.34 5.90
C VAL A 88 2.53 3.34 5.53
N LEU A 89 2.83 2.04 5.57
CA LEU A 89 1.82 0.99 5.38
C LEU A 89 0.68 1.14 6.41
N GLY A 90 1.00 1.25 7.69
CA GLY A 90 0.00 1.41 8.74
C GLY A 90 -0.83 2.68 8.56
N MET A 91 -0.16 3.83 8.39
CA MET A 91 -0.80 5.15 8.43
C MET A 91 -1.52 5.54 7.14
N TYR A 92 -1.05 5.11 5.96
CA TYR A 92 -1.57 5.62 4.68
C TYR A 92 -2.20 4.58 3.79
N VAL A 93 -2.03 3.29 4.11
CA VAL A 93 -2.59 2.19 3.32
C VAL A 93 -3.62 1.41 4.13
N LEU A 94 -3.31 1.04 5.38
CA LEU A 94 -4.22 0.25 6.22
C LEU A 94 -5.22 1.09 6.99
N ASP A 95 -4.87 2.34 7.31
CA ASP A 95 -5.76 3.30 7.95
C ASP A 95 -7.01 3.55 7.09
N GLY A 96 -8.19 3.42 7.70
CA GLY A 96 -9.48 3.50 7.01
C GLY A 96 -9.92 2.25 6.25
N LEU A 97 -9.14 1.16 6.28
CA LEU A 97 -9.54 -0.17 5.75
C LEU A 97 -10.08 -1.12 6.84
N ASP A 98 -10.39 -0.58 8.01
CA ASP A 98 -10.90 -1.29 9.18
C ASP A 98 -12.42 -1.46 9.20
N GLY A 99 -13.13 -0.84 8.26
CA GLY A 99 -14.57 -0.96 8.13
C GLY A 99 -15.03 -2.40 7.87
N ALA A 100 -16.15 -2.80 8.47
CA ALA A 100 -16.69 -4.16 8.38
C ALA A 100 -16.83 -4.72 6.95
N PRO A 101 -17.24 -3.96 5.91
CA PRO A 101 -17.28 -4.46 4.54
C PRO A 101 -15.88 -4.82 3.99
N VAL A 102 -14.89 -3.96 4.22
CA VAL A 102 -13.50 -4.14 3.78
C VAL A 102 -12.89 -5.36 4.48
N VAL A 103 -13.02 -5.43 5.81
CA VAL A 103 -12.51 -6.55 6.62
C VAL A 103 -13.15 -7.87 6.18
N ARG A 104 -14.46 -7.88 5.88
CA ARG A 104 -15.16 -9.06 5.37
C ARG A 104 -14.62 -9.49 4.00
N ALA A 105 -14.41 -8.54 3.09
CA ALA A 105 -13.85 -8.81 1.76
C ALA A 105 -12.45 -9.43 1.87
N ILE A 106 -11.57 -8.83 2.68
CA ILE A 106 -10.23 -9.35 2.94
C ILE A 106 -10.32 -10.76 3.55
N ARG A 107 -11.17 -10.97 4.56
CA ARG A 107 -11.31 -12.28 5.21
C ARG A 107 -11.72 -13.40 4.26
N GLN A 108 -12.56 -13.10 3.27
CA GLN A 108 -13.00 -14.10 2.29
C GLN A 108 -11.87 -14.57 1.37
N VAL A 109 -10.80 -13.77 1.21
CA VAL A 109 -9.70 -14.04 0.28
C VAL A 109 -8.41 -14.42 1.00
N ASP A 110 -8.07 -13.70 2.08
CA ASP A 110 -6.88 -13.90 2.90
C ASP A 110 -7.19 -13.66 4.38
N PRO A 111 -7.79 -14.65 5.08
CA PRO A 111 -8.12 -14.51 6.49
C PRO A 111 -6.89 -14.30 7.38
N GLY A 112 -5.75 -14.90 7.01
CA GLY A 112 -4.51 -14.79 7.79
C GLY A 112 -3.87 -13.40 7.74
N LEU A 113 -4.24 -12.56 6.77
CA LEU A 113 -3.77 -11.17 6.73
C LEU A 113 -4.31 -10.36 7.91
N ILE A 114 -5.56 -10.58 8.30
CA ILE A 114 -6.20 -9.85 9.40
C ILE A 114 -5.44 -10.10 10.70
N ASP A 115 -5.10 -11.37 10.97
CA ASP A 115 -4.36 -11.74 12.18
C ASP A 115 -2.95 -11.13 12.18
N LEU A 116 -2.28 -11.10 11.03
CA LEU A 116 -0.97 -10.46 10.88
C LEU A 116 -1.03 -8.95 11.13
N VAL A 117 -2.03 -8.26 10.57
CA VAL A 117 -2.21 -6.82 10.75
C VAL A 117 -2.51 -6.49 12.22
N ARG A 118 -3.39 -7.25 12.87
CA ARG A 118 -3.70 -7.08 14.30
C ARG A 118 -2.48 -7.32 15.20
N ALA A 119 -1.66 -8.33 14.90
CA ALA A 119 -0.45 -8.60 15.65
C ALA A 119 0.61 -7.50 15.49
N ARG A 120 0.72 -6.91 14.29
CA ARG A 120 1.71 -5.87 13.99
C ARG A 120 1.27 -4.47 14.43
N TYR A 121 -0.03 -4.19 14.36
CA TYR A 121 -0.65 -2.90 14.66
C TYR A 121 -1.83 -3.08 15.61
N PRO A 122 -1.58 -3.20 16.93
CA PRO A 122 -2.63 -3.35 17.92
C PRO A 122 -3.65 -2.21 17.84
N GLY A 123 -4.94 -2.54 17.76
CA GLY A 123 -6.03 -1.57 17.67
C GLY A 123 -6.58 -1.32 16.26
N MET A 124 -5.91 -1.80 15.19
CA MET A 124 -6.47 -1.79 13.84
C MET A 124 -7.34 -3.03 13.57
N TRP A 125 -8.39 -2.85 12.75
CA TRP A 125 -9.23 -3.91 12.20
C TRP A 125 -9.90 -4.76 13.30
N VAL A 126 -10.28 -4.11 14.40
CA VAL A 126 -11.06 -4.73 15.48
C VAL A 126 -12.50 -4.86 14.99
N GLU A 127 -13.09 -6.04 15.09
CA GLU A 127 -14.52 -6.20 14.81
C GLU A 127 -15.33 -5.59 15.95
N GLU A 128 -16.27 -4.72 15.62
CA GLU A 128 -17.42 -4.42 16.48
C GLU A 128 -18.34 -5.63 16.62
#